data_AF-A0A662M9D1-F1
#
_entry.id   AF-A0A662M9D1-F1
#
_cell.length_a   1.000
_cell.length_b   1.000
_cell.length_c   1.000
_cell.angle_alpha   90.00
_cell.angle_beta   90.00
_cell.angle_gamma   90.00
#
_symmetry.space_group_name_H-M   'P 1'
#
loop_
_entity.id
_entity.type
_entity.pdbx_description
1 polymer ?
#
loop_
_entity_poly.entity_id
_entity_poly.type
_entity_poly.pdbx_seq_one_letter_code
_entity_poly.pdbx_strand_id
1 'polypeptide(L)'
;MSPVEDLDGVRFIYVSSLPENSVNMIEFKLSKDVVDSLGGEARVSLFYYDQQDHSWKAVSTQYLGVGPQGYKYFRAEVPGDGLYGVAPTKAQPKFPSGAVIAIIVVAAVVAIGLAYYMTVKKG
;
A
#
# COMPACT_ATOMS: atom_id res chain seq x y z
N MET A 1 -3.21 0.15 19.26
CA MET A 1 -2.37 -0.42 18.18
C MET A 1 -3.27 -0.55 16.96
N SER A 2 -2.88 0.00 15.82
CA SER A 2 -3.57 -0.27 14.55
C SER A 2 -3.45 -1.77 14.24
N PRO A 3 -4.50 -2.43 13.72
CA PRO A 3 -4.40 -3.83 13.31
C PRO A 3 -3.31 -3.98 12.22
N VAL A 4 -2.52 -5.06 12.30
CA VAL A 4 -1.53 -5.39 11.26
C VAL A 4 -2.25 -6.12 10.14
N GLU A 5 -2.31 -5.50 8.96
CA GLU A 5 -2.99 -6.05 7.79
C GLU A 5 -2.14 -7.15 7.12
N ASP A 6 -2.77 -8.28 6.80
CA ASP A 6 -2.14 -9.36 6.02
C ASP A 6 -2.32 -9.10 4.53
N LEU A 7 -1.23 -9.00 3.79
CA LEU A 7 -1.24 -8.67 2.36
C LEU A 7 -0.81 -9.86 1.51
N ASP A 8 -1.78 -10.49 0.86
CA ASP A 8 -1.62 -11.53 -0.16
C ASP A 8 -1.69 -10.98 -1.61
N GLY A 9 -1.97 -9.68 -1.77
CA GLY A 9 -2.25 -9.03 -3.05
C GLY A 9 -2.58 -7.54 -2.89
N VAL A 10 -3.18 -6.94 -3.92
CA VAL A 10 -3.65 -5.54 -3.85
C VAL A 10 -4.81 -5.43 -2.86
N ARG A 11 -4.76 -4.41 -2.00
CA ARG A 11 -5.81 -4.09 -1.04
C ARG A 11 -6.10 -2.59 -1.02
N PHE A 12 -7.32 -2.24 -0.66
CA PHE A 12 -7.74 -0.87 -0.42
C PHE A 12 -8.16 -0.74 1.03
N ILE A 13 -7.59 0.24 1.72
CA ILE A 13 -7.80 0.48 3.14
C ILE A 13 -8.32 1.90 3.29
N TYR A 14 -9.44 2.04 3.99
CA TYR A 14 -9.90 3.36 4.40
C TYR A 14 -9.34 3.65 5.80
N VAL A 15 -8.60 4.74 5.92
CA VAL A 15 -8.13 5.23 7.22
C VAL A 15 -8.98 6.41 7.60
N SER A 16 -9.59 6.34 8.78
CA SER A 16 -10.18 7.48 9.47
C SER A 16 -9.18 7.98 10.50
N SER A 17 -8.99 9.29 10.57
CA SER A 17 -8.04 9.94 11.47
C SER A 17 -8.34 9.56 12.90
N LEU A 18 -7.24 9.29 13.60
CA LEU A 18 -7.21 9.36 15.05
C LEU A 18 -7.34 10.84 15.49
N PRO A 19 -7.72 11.12 16.75
CA PRO A 19 -7.90 12.47 17.26
C PRO A 19 -6.71 13.41 16.95
N GLU A 20 -6.97 14.72 16.83
CA GLU A 20 -5.95 15.75 16.57
C GLU A 20 -4.66 15.50 17.38
N ASN A 21 -3.50 15.57 16.71
CA ASN A 21 -2.15 15.25 17.20
C ASN A 21 -1.74 13.76 17.20
N SER A 22 -2.56 12.87 16.62
CA SER A 22 -2.18 11.47 16.41
C SER A 22 -1.51 11.29 15.04
N VAL A 23 -0.35 10.63 15.02
CA VAL A 23 0.25 10.15 13.77
C VAL A 23 -0.56 8.95 13.28
N ASN A 24 -1.25 9.09 12.15
CA ASN A 24 -1.94 7.96 11.54
C ASN A 24 -0.89 7.02 10.96
N MET A 25 -0.97 5.76 11.36
CA MET A 25 0.04 4.77 11.04
C MET A 25 -0.61 3.47 10.63
N ILE A 26 -0.19 2.95 9.48
CA ILE A 26 -0.61 1.65 8.96
C ILE A 26 0.57 0.70 9.03
N GLU A 27 0.32 -0.50 9.55
CA GLU A 27 1.31 -1.58 9.60
C GLU A 27 0.86 -2.74 8.73
N PHE A 28 1.82 -3.32 8.01
CA PHE A 28 1.59 -4.39 7.06
C PHE A 28 2.55 -5.55 7.33
N LYS A 29 2.09 -6.76 7.10
CA LYS A 29 2.95 -7.94 7.02
C LYS A 29 2.77 -8.63 5.67
N LEU A 30 3.88 -9.07 5.08
CA LEU A 30 3.91 -9.96 3.92
C LEU A 30 4.24 -11.37 4.38
N SER A 31 3.42 -12.35 4.00
CA SER A 31 3.69 -13.77 4.28
C SER A 31 4.93 -14.26 3.55
N LYS A 32 5.53 -15.34 4.05
CA LYS A 32 6.69 -15.97 3.42
C LYS A 32 6.40 -16.35 1.96
N ASP A 33 5.21 -16.86 1.67
CA ASP A 33 4.83 -17.25 0.31
C ASP A 33 4.80 -16.06 -0.65
N VAL A 34 4.26 -14.92 -0.21
CA VAL A 34 4.27 -13.66 -0.98
C VAL A 34 5.70 -13.19 -1.19
N VAL A 35 6.52 -13.21 -0.14
CA VAL A 35 7.93 -12.82 -0.21
C VAL A 35 8.70 -13.71 -1.19
N ASP A 36 8.51 -15.01 -1.12
CA ASP A 36 9.17 -16.00 -1.99
C ASP A 36 8.71 -15.84 -3.44
N SER A 37 7.41 -15.65 -3.69
CA SER A 37 6.86 -15.41 -5.04
C SER A 37 7.44 -14.16 -5.71
N LEU A 38 7.85 -13.17 -4.92
CA LEU A 38 8.49 -11.93 -5.37
C LEU A 38 10.02 -12.03 -5.42
N GLY A 39 10.60 -13.21 -5.16
CA GLY A 39 12.03 -13.47 -5.25
C GLY A 39 12.82 -13.05 -4.00
N GLY A 40 12.22 -13.13 -2.82
CA GLY A 40 12.89 -12.90 -1.54
C GLY A 40 13.10 -11.43 -1.17
N GLU A 41 13.01 -10.50 -2.11
CA GLU A 41 13.18 -9.05 -1.90
C GLU A 41 11.85 -8.27 -1.94
N ALA A 42 10.75 -8.85 -1.46
CA ALA A 42 9.47 -8.14 -1.44
C ALA A 42 9.52 -6.83 -0.62
N ARG A 43 8.78 -5.83 -1.13
CA ARG A 43 8.52 -4.50 -0.58
C ARG A 43 7.01 -4.25 -0.56
N VAL A 44 6.59 -3.14 0.04
CA VAL A 44 5.20 -2.68 0.01
C VAL A 44 5.16 -1.31 -0.65
N SER A 45 4.32 -1.16 -1.67
CA SER A 45 4.00 0.14 -2.27
C SER A 45 2.64 0.60 -1.76
N LEU A 46 2.59 1.80 -1.20
CA LEU A 46 1.39 2.42 -0.66
C LEU A 46 1.10 3.71 -1.44
N PHE A 47 -0.16 3.93 -1.77
CA PHE A 47 -0.63 5.11 -2.46
C PHE A 47 -1.86 5.68 -1.74
N TYR A 48 -1.93 7.00 -1.63
CA TYR A 48 -3.05 7.75 -1.09
C TYR A 48 -3.85 8.35 -2.24
N TYR A 49 -5.17 8.21 -2.22
CA TYR A 49 -6.03 8.92 -3.17
C TYR A 49 -6.35 10.32 -2.65
N ASP A 50 -5.79 11.32 -3.29
CA ASP A 50 -6.07 12.72 -3.00
C ASP A 50 -7.38 13.15 -3.68
N GLN A 51 -8.36 13.52 -2.86
CA GLN A 51 -9.69 13.93 -3.35
C GLN A 51 -9.70 15.33 -3.95
N GLN A 52 -8.72 16.19 -3.63
CA GLN A 52 -8.67 17.56 -4.12
C GLN A 52 -8.29 17.62 -5.60
N ASP A 53 -7.33 16.78 -6.00
CA ASP A 53 -6.83 16.71 -7.39
C ASP A 53 -7.15 15.38 -8.09
N HIS A 54 -7.94 14.51 -7.44
CA HIS A 54 -8.37 13.20 -7.95
C HIS A 54 -7.21 12.30 -8.39
N SER A 55 -6.06 12.39 -7.73
CA SER A 55 -4.84 11.65 -8.10
C SER A 55 -4.38 10.66 -7.02
N TRP A 56 -3.57 9.67 -7.42
CA TRP A 56 -2.91 8.77 -6.48
C TRP A 56 -1.49 9.25 -6.19
N LYS A 57 -1.17 9.51 -4.92
CA LYS A 57 0.13 9.98 -4.45
C LYS A 57 0.86 8.87 -3.72
N ALA A 58 2.13 8.66 -4.04
CA ALA A 58 2.94 7.65 -3.37
C ALA A 58 3.19 8.01 -1.90
N VAL A 59 3.03 7.03 -1.01
CA VAL A 59 3.31 7.14 0.41
C VAL A 59 4.53 6.28 0.73
N SER A 60 5.47 6.85 1.49
CA SER A 60 6.69 6.15 1.87
C SER A 60 6.39 5.02 2.86
N THR A 61 6.99 3.86 2.62
CA THR A 61 6.91 2.69 3.52
C THR A 61 8.29 2.41 4.13
N GLN A 62 8.31 2.18 5.44
CA GLN A 62 9.49 1.78 6.20
C GLN A 62 9.48 0.26 6.41
N TYR A 63 10.62 -0.38 6.17
CA TYR A 63 10.81 -1.79 6.51
C TYR A 63 11.23 -1.93 7.98
N LEU A 64 10.53 -2.79 8.73
CA LEU A 64 10.74 -2.98 10.16
C LEU A 64 11.55 -4.24 10.49
N GLY A 65 11.57 -5.24 9.60
CA GLY A 65 12.33 -6.47 9.80
C GLY A 65 11.61 -7.74 9.36
N VAL A 66 12.22 -8.88 9.65
CA VAL A 66 11.63 -10.21 9.45
C VAL A 66 11.17 -10.72 10.81
N GLY A 67 9.91 -11.12 10.93
CA GLY A 67 9.42 -11.76 12.14
C GLY A 67 9.49 -13.29 12.08
N PRO A 68 8.89 -13.97 13.06
CA PRO A 68 8.80 -15.43 13.11
C PRO A 68 8.22 -15.99 11.81
N GLN A 69 8.61 -17.21 11.40
CA GLN A 69 8.08 -17.86 10.19
C GLN A 69 8.37 -17.15 8.84
N GLY A 70 9.19 -16.11 8.83
CA GLY A 70 9.65 -15.45 7.60
C GLY A 70 8.76 -14.31 7.09
N TYR A 71 7.82 -13.83 7.91
CA TYR A 71 7.03 -12.63 7.57
C TYR A 71 7.92 -11.39 7.48
N LYS A 72 7.66 -10.51 6.51
CA LYS A 72 8.28 -9.18 6.43
C LYS A 72 7.32 -8.10 6.90
N TYR A 73 7.77 -7.25 7.80
CA TYR A 73 6.95 -6.19 8.40
C TYR A 73 7.30 -4.82 7.81
N PHE A 74 6.26 -4.04 7.53
CA PHE A 74 6.36 -2.69 7.00
C PHE A 74 5.42 -1.75 7.75
N ARG A 75 5.74 -0.47 7.72
CA ARG A 75 4.96 0.59 8.33
C ARG A 75 4.95 1.81 7.44
N ALA A 76 3.84 2.54 7.41
CA ALA A 76 3.75 3.84 6.77
C ALA A 76 3.07 4.84 7.69
N GLU A 77 3.64 6.04 7.75
CA GLU A 77 2.94 7.21 8.26
C GLU A 77 2.06 7.76 7.14
N VAL A 78 0.80 8.04 7.47
CA VAL A 78 -0.19 8.47 6.49
C VAL A 78 -0.76 9.85 6.85
N PRO A 79 -0.99 10.72 5.85
CA PRO A 79 -1.28 12.14 6.07
C PRO A 79 -2.63 12.43 6.75
N GLY A 80 -3.56 11.47 6.76
CA GLY A 80 -4.88 11.69 7.32
C GLY A 80 -5.94 10.76 6.72
N ASP A 81 -7.18 11.23 6.78
CA ASP A 81 -8.35 10.50 6.31
C ASP A 81 -8.26 10.24 4.82
N GLY A 82 -8.57 9.02 4.43
CA GLY A 82 -8.82 8.74 3.04
C GLY A 82 -8.61 7.30 2.65
N LEU A 83 -8.67 7.11 1.33
CA LEU A 83 -8.51 5.82 0.70
C LEU A 83 -7.05 5.58 0.34
N TYR A 84 -6.53 4.45 0.78
CA TYR A 84 -5.17 4.01 0.51
C TYR A 84 -5.19 2.72 -0.30
N GLY A 85 -4.42 2.67 -1.37
CA GLY A 85 -4.16 1.48 -2.17
C GLY A 85 -2.81 0.92 -1.80
N VAL A 86 -2.75 -0.35 -1.43
CA VAL A 86 -1.51 -1.01 -1.02
C VAL A 86 -1.29 -2.27 -1.83
N ALA A 87 -0.04 -2.53 -2.20
CA ALA A 87 0.33 -3.74 -2.93
C ALA A 87 1.71 -4.25 -2.51
N PRO A 88 1.90 -5.57 -2.40
CA PRO A 88 3.22 -6.15 -2.35
C PRO A 88 3.91 -5.98 -3.71
N THR A 89 5.17 -5.55 -3.69
CA THR A 89 5.96 -5.29 -4.89
C THR A 89 7.32 -5.94 -4.80
N LYS A 90 7.90 -6.31 -5.94
CA LYS A 90 9.29 -6.77 -6.00
C LYS A 90 10.21 -5.57 -5.72
N ALA A 91 11.27 -5.74 -4.92
CA ALA A 91 12.31 -4.72 -4.86
C ALA A 91 12.82 -4.47 -6.27
N GLN A 92 12.64 -3.24 -6.75
CA GLN A 92 13.28 -2.84 -7.98
C GLN A 92 14.79 -2.80 -7.74
N PRO A 93 15.61 -3.34 -8.65
CA PRO A 93 17.01 -2.95 -8.72
C PRO A 93 17.02 -1.42 -8.86
N LYS A 94 17.93 -0.74 -8.15
CA LYS A 94 18.15 0.71 -8.30
C LYS A 94 18.51 1.01 -9.77
N PHE A 95 17.50 1.21 -10.61
CA PHE A 95 17.64 1.78 -11.95
C PHE A 95 17.26 3.26 -11.86
N PRO A 96 17.94 4.14 -12.62
CA PRO A 96 17.83 5.60 -12.48
C PRO A 96 16.52 6.19 -13.04
N SER A 97 15.48 5.38 -13.25
CA SER A 97 14.22 5.81 -13.84
C SER A 97 13.04 5.13 -13.14
N GLY A 98 12.63 5.72 -12.00
CA GLY A 98 11.50 5.33 -11.15
C GLY A 98 10.11 5.43 -11.79
N ALA A 99 10.00 5.26 -13.12
CA ALA A 99 8.76 5.39 -13.85
C ALA A 99 8.05 4.05 -14.10
N VAL A 100 8.76 2.95 -14.38
CA VAL A 100 8.11 1.86 -15.15
C VAL A 100 7.26 0.87 -14.34
N ILE A 101 7.59 0.57 -13.07
CA ILE A 101 6.83 -0.44 -12.28
C ILE A 101 5.81 0.20 -11.33
N ALA A 102 6.03 1.45 -10.89
CA ALA A 102 4.97 2.25 -10.28
C ALA A 102 3.74 2.29 -11.19
N ILE A 103 3.92 2.36 -12.52
CA ILE A 103 2.83 2.40 -13.49
C ILE A 103 1.95 1.15 -13.46
N ILE A 104 2.48 -0.08 -13.29
CA ILE A 104 1.64 -1.30 -13.34
C ILE A 104 0.78 -1.43 -12.06
N VAL A 105 1.39 -1.16 -10.91
CA VAL A 105 0.70 -1.21 -9.62
C VAL A 105 -0.31 -0.07 -9.50
N VAL A 106 0.08 1.15 -9.90
CA VAL A 106 -0.82 2.31 -9.97
C VAL A 106 -1.93 2.05 -10.97
N ALA A 107 -1.67 1.48 -12.15
CA ALA A 107 -2.73 1.18 -13.12
C ALA A 107 -3.73 0.14 -12.58
N ALA A 108 -3.28 -0.90 -11.88
CA ALA A 108 -4.18 -1.86 -11.23
C ALA A 108 -4.99 -1.21 -10.10
N VAL A 109 -4.36 -0.41 -9.25
CA VAL A 109 -5.01 0.34 -8.16
C VAL A 109 -6.04 1.34 -8.72
N VAL A 110 -5.69 2.09 -9.76
CA VAL A 110 -6.56 3.04 -10.45
C VAL A 110 -7.75 2.31 -11.11
N ALA A 111 -7.50 1.24 -11.86
CA ALA A 111 -8.55 0.53 -12.59
C ALA A 111 -9.57 -0.11 -11.63
N ILE A 112 -9.11 -0.72 -10.53
CA ILE A 112 -10.00 -1.36 -9.54
C ILE A 112 -10.73 -0.29 -8.73
N GLY A 113 -10.05 0.78 -8.30
CA GLY A 113 -10.68 1.89 -7.57
C GLY A 113 -11.76 2.60 -8.40
N LEU A 114 -11.51 2.83 -9.69
CA LEU A 114 -12.47 3.43 -10.61
C LEU A 114 -13.68 2.52 -10.84
N ALA A 115 -13.47 1.20 -11.00
CA ALA A 115 -14.54 0.23 -11.12
C ALA A 115 -15.43 0.18 -9.86
N TYR A 116 -14.83 0.21 -8.67
CA TYR A 116 -15.56 0.24 -7.41
C TYR A 116 -16.44 1.50 -7.28
N TYR A 117 -15.88 2.69 -7.56
CA TYR A 117 -16.63 3.95 -7.52
C TYR A 117 -17.81 3.96 -8.50
N MET A 118 -17.61 3.48 -9.73
CA MET A 118 -18.68 3.43 -10.74
C MET A 118 -19.82 2.47 -10.38
N THR A 119 -19.52 1.41 -9.62
CA THR A 119 -20.51 0.41 -9.22
C THR A 119 -21.35 0.89 -8.03
N VAL A 120 -20.72 1.56 -7.05
CA VAL A 120 -21.41 2.07 -5.86
C VAL A 120 -22.29 3.29 -6.16
N LYS A 121 -21.92 4.15 -7.11
CA LYS A 121 -22.69 5.37 -7.42
C LYS A 121 -23.91 5.16 -8.34
N LYS A 122 -24.07 3.96 -8.92
CA LYS A 122 -25.20 3.61 -9.81
C LYS A 122 -26.25 2.72 -9.14
N GLY A 123 -26.05 2.33 -7.89
CA GLY A 123 -26.99 1.53 -7.08
C GLY A 123 -27.86 2.39 -6.19
#